data_AF-A0A4R4EC02-F1
#
_entry.id   AF-A0A4R4EC02-F1
#
_cell.length_a   1.000
_cell.length_b   1.000
_cell.length_c   1.000
_cell.angle_alpha   90.00
_cell.angle_beta   90.00
_cell.angle_gamma   90.00
#
_symmetry.space_group_name_H-M   'P 1'
#
loop_
_entity.id
_entity.type
_entity.pdbx_description
1 polymer ?
#
loop_
_entity_poly.entity_id
_entity_poly.type
_entity_poly.pdbx_seq_one_letter_code
_entity_poly.pdbx_strand_id
1 'polypeptide(L)'
;MKYNMIPDKWKWNGIVTIGGILIGAGIADCIFALNQLDLNQLARGLTISSAGLTILVIMDNTKTQRETEKIQKENQHRLERVEEQLNEIKKLLEK
;
A
#
# COMPACT_ATOMS: atom_id res chain seq x y z
N MET A 1 -5.23 -4.43 30.43
CA MET A 1 -4.36 -5.03 29.41
C MET A 1 -4.09 -3.98 28.34
N LYS A 2 -2.90 -3.35 28.35
CA LYS A 2 -2.52 -2.33 27.35
C LYS A 2 -2.12 -3.06 26.06
N TYR A 3 -3.04 -3.18 25.12
CA TYR A 3 -2.72 -3.72 23.80
C TYR A 3 -1.87 -2.71 23.02
N ASN A 4 -0.74 -3.20 22.52
CA ASN A 4 0.23 -2.52 21.67
C ASN A 4 -0.46 -1.65 20.61
N MET A 5 -0.60 -0.36 20.90
CA MET A 5 -0.99 0.65 19.92
C MET A 5 0.30 1.08 19.20
N ILE A 6 0.93 0.15 18.49
CA ILE A 6 1.94 0.52 17.49
C ILE A 6 1.15 1.33 16.45
N PRO A 7 1.43 2.63 16.28
CA PRO A 7 0.68 3.43 15.31
C PRO A 7 0.79 2.74 13.96
N ASP A 8 -0.30 2.62 13.21
CA ASP A 8 -0.28 1.97 11.89
C ASP A 8 0.88 2.47 11.03
N LYS A 9 1.20 3.77 11.12
CA LYS A 9 2.36 4.39 10.47
C LYS A 9 3.70 3.68 10.77
N TRP A 10 3.95 3.27 12.02
CA TRP A 10 5.16 2.56 12.42
C TRP A 10 5.17 1.11 11.92
N LYS A 11 4.00 0.45 11.88
CA LYS A 11 3.88 -0.89 11.32
C LYS A 11 4.17 -0.88 9.81
N TRP A 12 3.61 0.08 9.10
CA TRP A 12 3.85 0.25 7.66
C TRP A 12 5.29 0.66 7.37
N ASN A 13 5.86 1.60 8.14
CA ASN A 13 7.26 2.00 7.96
C ASN A 13 8.21 0.81 8.17
N GLY A 14 7.95 -0.03 9.19
CA GLY A 14 8.72 -1.26 9.40
C GLY A 14 8.64 -2.24 8.23
N ILE A 15 7.45 -2.41 7.62
CA ILE A 15 7.27 -3.28 6.44
C ILE A 15 8.01 -2.71 5.22
N VAL A 16 7.99 -1.38 5.00
CA VAL A 16 8.81 -0.73 3.95
C VAL A 16 10.29 -1.00 4.16
N THR A 17 10.77 -0.80 5.39
CA THR A 17 12.18 -0.98 5.72
C THR A 17 12.62 -2.42 5.48
N ILE A 18 11.83 -3.42 5.89
CA ILE A 18 12.13 -4.84 5.66
C ILE A 18 12.13 -5.17 4.16
N GLY A 19 11.13 -4.68 3.41
CA GLY A 19 11.09 -4.86 1.95
C GLY A 19 12.30 -4.26 1.26
N GLY A 20 12.70 -3.04 1.63
CA GLY A 20 13.89 -2.37 1.09
C GLY A 20 15.20 -3.10 1.42
N ILE A 21 15.35 -3.59 2.66
CA ILE A 21 16.52 -4.38 3.07
C ILE A 21 16.60 -5.69 2.27
N LEU A 22 15.47 -6.39 2.06
CA LEU A 22 15.42 -7.61 1.26
C LEU A 22 15.81 -7.37 -0.19
N ILE A 23 15.31 -6.29 -0.81
CA ILE A 23 15.70 -5.90 -2.17
C ILE A 23 17.22 -5.67 -2.24
N GLY A 24 17.75 -4.87 -1.31
CA GLY A 24 19.18 -4.55 -1.26
C GLY A 24 20.06 -5.79 -1.04
N ALA A 25 19.67 -6.67 -0.12
CA ALA A 25 20.39 -7.91 0.16
C ALA A 25 20.39 -8.85 -1.05
N GLY A 26 19.23 -9.06 -1.70
CA GLY A 26 19.16 -9.91 -2.88
C GLY A 26 19.92 -9.36 -4.09
N ILE A 27 19.97 -8.02 -4.26
CA ILE A 27 20.77 -7.38 -5.32
C ILE A 27 22.26 -7.56 -5.03
N ALA A 28 22.69 -7.38 -3.77
CA ALA A 28 24.08 -7.58 -3.38
C ALA A 28 24.53 -9.04 -3.60
N ASP A 29 23.69 -10.01 -3.22
CA ASP A 29 23.92 -11.44 -3.48
C ASP A 29 23.99 -11.73 -4.98
N CYS A 30 23.12 -11.12 -5.80
CA CYS A 30 23.19 -11.27 -7.27
C CYS A 30 24.49 -10.70 -7.87
N ILE A 31 24.93 -9.51 -7.43
CA ILE A 31 26.18 -8.90 -7.92
C ILE A 31 27.39 -9.75 -7.52
N PHE A 32 27.39 -10.26 -6.29
CA PHE A 32 28.45 -11.15 -5.82
C PHE A 32 28.46 -12.49 -6.58
N ALA A 33 27.29 -13.07 -6.83
CA ALA A 33 27.14 -14.30 -7.59
C ALA A 33 27.56 -14.15 -9.07
N LEU A 34 27.27 -12.99 -9.69
CA LEU A 34 27.73 -12.68 -11.05
C LEU A 34 29.25 -12.68 -11.16
N ASN A 35 29.95 -12.17 -10.14
CA ASN A 35 31.42 -12.20 -10.08
C ASN A 35 31.98 -13.61 -9.90
N GLN A 36 31.19 -14.56 -9.36
CA GLN A 36 31.61 -15.94 -9.13
C GLN A 36 31.06 -16.93 -10.17
N LEU A 37 30.26 -16.47 -11.15
CA LEU A 37 29.52 -17.32 -12.10
C LEU A 37 28.65 -18.41 -11.41
N ASP A 38 28.21 -18.15 -10.18
CA ASP A 38 27.37 -19.08 -9.41
C ASP A 38 25.88 -18.84 -9.70
N LEU A 39 25.33 -19.63 -10.63
CA LEU A 39 23.93 -19.57 -11.02
C LEU A 39 22.95 -19.79 -9.85
N ASN A 40 23.34 -20.58 -8.85
CA ASN A 40 22.47 -20.94 -7.73
C ASN A 40 22.34 -19.77 -6.74
N GLN A 41 23.46 -19.08 -6.46
CA GLN A 41 23.42 -17.85 -5.67
C GLN A 41 22.66 -16.74 -6.39
N LEU A 42 22.78 -16.67 -7.71
CA LEU A 42 22.05 -15.70 -8.53
C LEU A 42 20.53 -15.93 -8.48
N ALA A 43 20.08 -17.17 -8.58
CA ALA A 43 18.67 -17.53 -8.43
C ALA A 43 18.13 -17.20 -7.03
N ARG A 44 18.95 -17.41 -5.99
CA ARG A 44 18.60 -17.09 -4.61
C ARG A 44 18.47 -15.58 -4.38
N GLY A 45 19.44 -14.80 -4.87
CA GLY A 45 19.41 -13.34 -4.81
C GLY A 45 18.19 -12.75 -5.52
N LEU A 46 17.90 -13.22 -6.74
CA LEU A 46 16.71 -12.81 -7.50
C LEU A 46 15.41 -13.11 -6.76
N THR A 47 15.32 -14.27 -6.12
CA THR A 47 14.13 -14.68 -5.35
C THR A 47 13.92 -13.78 -4.13
N ILE A 48 15.00 -13.47 -3.39
CA ILE A 48 14.95 -12.59 -2.23
C ILE A 48 14.57 -11.15 -2.64
N SER A 49 15.17 -10.63 -3.72
CA SER A 49 14.82 -9.31 -4.25
C SER A 49 13.38 -9.26 -4.75
N SER A 50 12.90 -10.31 -5.43
CA SER A 50 11.52 -10.40 -5.90
C SER A 50 10.52 -10.36 -4.74
N ALA A 51 10.77 -11.14 -3.68
CA ALA A 51 9.93 -11.12 -2.48
C ALA A 51 9.89 -9.72 -1.82
N GLY A 52 11.06 -9.05 -1.72
CA GLY A 52 11.13 -7.68 -1.21
C GLY A 52 10.35 -6.67 -2.07
N LEU A 53 10.43 -6.79 -3.39
CA LEU A 53 9.69 -5.95 -4.33
C LEU A 53 8.17 -6.16 -4.24
N THR A 54 7.72 -7.41 -4.15
CA THR A 54 6.29 -7.74 -4.00
C THR A 54 5.70 -7.13 -2.72
N ILE A 55 6.44 -7.18 -1.61
CA ILE A 55 6.02 -6.54 -0.34
C ILE A 55 5.85 -5.02 -0.54
N LEU A 56 6.77 -4.38 -1.27
CA LEU A 56 6.69 -2.95 -1.55
C LEU A 56 5.47 -2.59 -2.40
N VAL A 57 5.23 -3.34 -3.48
CA VAL A 57 4.11 -3.11 -4.42
C VAL A 57 2.76 -3.31 -3.76
N ILE A 58 2.59 -4.39 -2.99
CA ILE A 58 1.33 -4.66 -2.27
C ILE A 58 1.04 -3.52 -1.29
N MET A 59 2.06 -3.04 -0.59
CA MET A 59 1.92 -1.95 0.36
C MET A 59 1.57 -0.62 -0.33
N ASP A 60 2.18 -0.32 -1.47
CA ASP A 60 1.86 0.88 -2.24
C ASP A 60 0.41 0.85 -2.72
N ASN A 61 0.00 -0.27 -3.32
CA ASN A 61 -1.40 -0.52 -3.72
C ASN A 61 -2.38 -0.41 -2.53
N THR A 62 -1.98 -0.84 -1.33
CA THR A 62 -2.81 -0.73 -0.13
C THR A 62 -2.95 0.72 0.35
N LYS A 63 -1.90 1.55 0.20
CA LYS A 63 -1.99 2.99 0.50
C LYS A 63 -2.90 3.69 -0.49
N THR A 64 -2.71 3.45 -1.79
CA THR A 64 -3.55 4.03 -2.84
C THR A 64 -5.01 3.64 -2.66
N GLN A 65 -5.33 2.37 -2.39
CA GLN A 65 -6.70 1.94 -2.13
C GLN A 65 -7.34 2.66 -0.94
N ARG A 66 -6.60 2.86 0.16
CA ARG A 66 -7.12 3.60 1.32
C ARG A 66 -7.38 5.08 1.02
N GLU A 67 -6.59 5.70 0.16
CA GLU A 67 -6.82 7.09 -0.26
C GLU A 67 -8.04 7.18 -1.18
N THR A 68 -8.18 6.24 -2.13
CA THR A 68 -9.36 6.16 -2.99
C THR A 68 -10.64 5.91 -2.19
N GLU A 69 -10.62 5.02 -1.20
CA GLU A 69 -11.76 4.76 -0.31
C GLU A 69 -12.18 6.01 0.48
N LYS A 70 -11.22 6.80 0.97
CA LYS A 70 -11.53 8.06 1.67
C LYS A 70 -12.22 9.05 0.76
N ILE A 71 -11.71 9.21 -0.46
CA ILE A 71 -12.30 10.10 -1.47
C ILE A 71 -13.70 9.62 -1.87
N GLN A 72 -13.90 8.30 -2.03
CA GLN A 72 -15.22 7.74 -2.32
C GLN A 72 -16.23 8.01 -1.19
N LYS A 73 -15.84 7.81 0.07
CA LYS A 73 -16.71 8.12 1.21
C LYS A 73 -17.05 9.60 1.30
N GLU A 74 -16.07 10.47 1.07
CA GLU A 74 -16.29 11.91 1.06
C GLU A 74 -17.25 12.33 -0.07
N ASN A 75 -17.07 11.77 -1.27
CA ASN A 75 -17.96 12.01 -2.40
C ASN A 75 -19.37 11.47 -2.17
N GLN A 76 -19.52 10.30 -1.53
CA GLN A 76 -20.83 9.78 -1.14
C GLN A 76 -21.56 10.75 -0.21
N HIS A 77 -20.91 11.24 0.84
CA HIS A 77 -21.50 12.24 1.74
C HIS A 77 -21.80 13.59 1.08
N ARG A 78 -21.08 13.93 0.01
CA ARG A 78 -21.40 15.12 -0.80
C ARG A 78 -22.61 14.87 -1.70
N LEU A 79 -22.70 13.71 -2.34
CA LEU A 79 -23.85 13.32 -3.15
C LEU A 79 -25.13 13.26 -2.31
N GLU A 80 -25.06 12.64 -1.14
CA GLU A 80 -26.19 12.50 -0.20
C GLU A 80 -26.75 13.87 0.20
N ARG A 81 -25.86 14.84 0.52
CA ARG A 81 -26.27 16.23 0.80
C ARG A 81 -26.89 16.93 -0.41
N VAL A 82 -26.37 16.70 -1.62
CA VAL A 82 -26.95 17.28 -2.84
C VAL A 82 -28.32 16.67 -3.12
N GLU A 83 -28.49 15.37 -2.91
CA GLU A 83 -29.78 14.68 -3.03
C GLU A 83 -30.81 15.22 -2.04
N GLU A 84 -30.43 15.43 -0.77
CA GLU A 84 -31.30 16.04 0.23
C GLU A 84 -31.76 17.44 -0.19
N GLN A 85 -30.84 18.29 -0.65
CA GLN A 85 -31.16 19.63 -1.13
C GLN A 85 -32.07 19.60 -2.37
N LEU A 86 -31.84 18.69 -3.31
CA LEU A 86 -32.70 18.52 -4.48
C LEU A 86 -34.11 18.08 -4.09
N ASN A 87 -34.22 17.19 -3.11
CA ASN A 87 -35.48 16.67 -2.62
C ASN A 87 -36.29 17.73 -1.84
N GLU A 88 -35.62 18.61 -1.10
CA GLU A 88 -36.25 19.78 -0.49
C GLU A 88 -36.77 20.77 -1.53
N ILE A 89 -35.97 21.07 -2.56
CA ILE A 89 -36.41 21.94 -3.67
C ILE A 89 -37.61 21.33 -4.40
N LYS A 90 -37.59 20.01 -4.66
CA LYS A 90 -38.72 19.31 -5.28
C LYS A 90 -39.98 19.40 -4.42
N LYS A 91 -39.88 19.19 -3.10
CA LYS A 91 -41.00 19.35 -2.17
C LYS A 91 -41.54 20.79 -2.11
N LEU A 92 -40.68 21.79 -2.28
CA LEU A 92 -41.11 23.20 -2.35
C LEU A 92 -41.79 23.55 -3.67
N LEU A 93 -41.45 22.86 -4.78
CA LEU A 93 -42.07 23.04 -6.10
C LEU A 93 -43.39 22.28 -6.27
N GLU A 94 -43.61 21.19 -5.51
CA GLU A 94 -44.86 20.42 -5.51
C GLU A 94 -45.94 20.98 -4.55
N LYS A 95 -45.71 22.16 -3.96
CA LYS A 95 -46.61 22.84 -3.02
C LYS A 95 -47.16 24.13 -3.62
#